data_AF-A0A2S3ZQY7-F1
#
_entry.id   AF-A0A2S3ZQY7-F1
#
_cell.length_a   1.000
_cell.length_b   1.000
_cell.length_c   1.000
_cell.angle_alpha   90.00
_cell.angle_beta   90.00
_cell.angle_gamma   90.00
#
_symmetry.space_group_name_H-M   'P 1'
#
loop_
_entity.id
_entity.type
_entity.pdbx_description
1 polymer ?
#
loop_
_entity_poly.entity_id
_entity_poly.type
_entity_poly.pdbx_seq_one_letter_code
_entity_poly.pdbx_strand_id
1 'polypeptide(L)'
;MHDPGYRRQIEDSIEHHNAILFAINHLDEVTKFIASHDWESLEIGLASLAGTSAIGARAILDCQFRQISPKYKKHLAANLDLLKAELDKLGD
;
A
#
# COMPACT_ATOMS: atom_id res chain seq x y z
N MET A 1 -18.51 11.00 -18.25
CA MET A 1 -18.13 9.60 -18.48
C MET A 1 -16.64 9.52 -18.24
N HIS A 2 -16.22 8.99 -17.08
CA HIS A 2 -14.80 8.91 -16.74
C HIS A 2 -14.14 7.76 -17.52
N ASP A 3 -12.87 7.95 -17.89
CA ASP A 3 -12.06 6.95 -18.57
C ASP A 3 -11.91 5.70 -17.67
N PRO A 4 -12.20 4.47 -18.15
CA PRO A 4 -11.94 3.24 -17.42
C PRO A 4 -10.50 3.13 -16.88
N GLY A 5 -9.53 3.75 -17.57
CA GLY A 5 -8.14 3.83 -17.10
C GLY A 5 -7.98 4.68 -15.83
N TYR A 6 -8.80 5.71 -15.64
CA TYR A 6 -8.73 6.58 -14.47
C TYR A 6 -9.22 5.90 -13.20
N ARG A 7 -10.31 5.12 -13.29
CA ARG A 7 -10.79 4.32 -12.14
C ARG A 7 -9.70 3.36 -11.66
N ARG A 8 -9.08 2.64 -12.59
CA ARG A 8 -8.01 1.69 -12.28
C ARG A 8 -6.80 2.36 -11.63
N GLN A 9 -6.42 3.55 -12.07
CA GLN A 9 -5.35 4.33 -11.44
C GLN A 9 -5.67 4.71 -9.99
N ILE A 10 -6.94 5.02 -9.68
CA ILE A 10 -7.37 5.30 -8.31
C ILE A 10 -7.35 4.03 -7.45
N GLU A 11 -7.86 2.91 -7.98
CA GLU A 11 -7.84 1.62 -7.29
C GLU A 11 -6.40 1.16 -6.97
N ASP A 12 -5.49 1.24 -7.95
CA ASP A 12 -4.07 0.92 -7.76
C ASP A 12 -3.43 1.86 -6.71
N SER A 13 -3.80 3.15 -6.70
CA SER A 13 -3.31 4.13 -5.72
C SER A 13 -3.84 3.82 -4.32
N ILE A 14 -5.11 3.42 -4.18
CA ILE A 14 -5.73 3.01 -2.92
C ILE A 14 -5.01 1.78 -2.37
N GLU A 15 -4.75 0.79 -3.22
CA GLU A 15 -4.01 -0.41 -2.85
C GLU A 15 -2.61 -0.08 -2.34
N HIS A 16 -1.87 0.75 -3.08
CA HIS A 16 -0.54 1.22 -2.68
C HIS A 16 -0.54 1.87 -1.29
N HIS A 17 -1.51 2.76 -1.01
CA HIS A 17 -1.61 3.43 0.28
C HIS A 17 -2.01 2.48 1.41
N ASN A 18 -2.96 1.57 1.16
CA ASN A 18 -3.36 0.56 2.15
C ASN A 18 -2.19 -0.34 2.54
N ALA A 19 -1.42 -0.83 1.57
CA ALA A 19 -0.28 -1.71 1.80
C ALA A 19 0.80 -1.01 2.64
N ILE A 20 1.09 0.27 2.37
CA ILE A 20 2.02 1.06 3.17
C ILE A 20 1.50 1.27 4.61
N LEU A 21 0.21 1.61 4.78
CA LEU A 21 -0.37 1.76 6.13
C LEU A 21 -0.31 0.46 6.92
N PHE A 22 -0.61 -0.67 6.27
CA PHE A 22 -0.45 -1.99 6.86
C PHE A 22 0.99 -2.18 7.35
N ALA A 23 1.98 -1.97 6.49
CA ALA A 23 3.36 -2.18 6.86
C ALA A 23 3.87 -1.22 7.96
N ILE A 24 3.37 0.02 8.01
CA ILE A 24 3.65 0.96 9.12
C ILE A 24 3.03 0.44 10.44
N ASN A 25 1.80 -0.06 10.39
CA ASN A 25 1.10 -0.57 11.57
C ASN A 25 1.70 -1.89 12.08
N HIS A 26 2.29 -2.69 11.18
CA HIS A 26 2.85 -4.02 11.43
C HIS A 26 4.37 -4.04 11.21
N LEU A 27 5.06 -2.94 11.54
CA LEU A 27 6.46 -2.73 11.16
C LEU A 27 7.40 -3.86 11.63
N ASP A 28 7.25 -4.31 12.87
CA ASP A 28 8.09 -5.38 13.43
C ASP A 28 7.89 -6.71 12.69
N GLU A 29 6.65 -7.01 12.30
CA GLU A 29 6.31 -8.23 11.56
C GLU A 29 6.85 -8.18 10.14
N VAL A 30 6.61 -7.06 9.43
CA VAL A 30 7.09 -6.84 8.07
C VAL A 30 8.61 -6.84 8.00
N THR A 31 9.30 -6.17 8.94
CA THR A 31 10.77 -6.14 8.94
C THR A 31 11.39 -7.50 9.27
N LYS A 32 10.79 -8.27 10.19
CA LYS A 32 11.20 -9.65 10.45
C LYS A 32 10.99 -10.52 9.21
N PHE A 33 9.85 -10.37 8.54
CA PHE A 33 9.55 -11.09 7.31
C PHE A 33 10.60 -10.80 6.24
N ILE A 34 10.89 -9.52 5.97
CA ILE A 34 11.90 -9.09 4.99
C ILE A 34 13.29 -9.65 5.36
N ALA A 35 13.65 -9.64 6.64
CA ALA A 35 14.95 -10.12 7.09
C ALA A 35 15.11 -11.66 7.00
N SER A 36 14.01 -12.41 6.97
CA SER A 36 14.02 -13.87 6.99
C SER A 36 13.79 -14.54 5.64
N HIS A 37 13.52 -13.78 4.57
CA HIS A 37 13.22 -14.29 3.23
C HIS A 37 14.29 -13.88 2.22
N ASP A 38 14.43 -14.66 1.16
CA ASP A 38 15.25 -14.29 0.00
C ASP A 38 14.52 -13.31 -0.92
N TRP A 39 15.28 -12.56 -1.70
CA TRP A 39 14.73 -11.54 -2.59
C TRP A 39 13.73 -12.09 -3.63
N GLU A 40 13.86 -13.36 -4.01
CA GLU A 40 13.00 -14.00 -5.02
C GLU A 40 11.59 -14.30 -4.49
N SER A 41 11.45 -14.68 -3.21
CA SER A 41 10.14 -14.97 -2.60
C SER A 41 9.49 -13.76 -1.91
N LEU A 42 10.24 -12.68 -1.70
CA LEU A 42 9.87 -11.56 -0.84
C LEU A 42 8.59 -10.84 -1.31
N GLU A 43 8.42 -10.63 -2.61
CA GLU A 43 7.25 -9.92 -3.15
C GLU A 43 5.96 -10.74 -2.98
N ILE A 44 5.97 -12.03 -3.34
CA ILE A 44 4.82 -12.94 -3.18
C ILE A 44 4.50 -13.13 -1.69
N GLY A 45 5.54 -13.26 -0.87
CA GLY A 45 5.43 -13.39 0.57
C GLY A 45 4.77 -12.18 1.23
N LEU A 46 5.22 -10.97 0.87
CA LEU A 46 4.63 -9.73 1.36
C LEU A 46 3.21 -9.50 0.83
N ALA A 47 2.95 -9.85 -0.43
CA ALA A 47 1.60 -9.82 -1.01
C ALA A 47 0.64 -10.67 -0.17
N SER A 48 1.06 -11.90 0.17
CA SER A 48 0.27 -12.79 1.01
C SER A 48 0.14 -12.29 2.46
N LEU A 49 1.22 -11.77 3.05
CA LEU A 49 1.22 -11.25 4.42
C LEU A 49 0.29 -10.05 4.59
N ALA A 50 0.36 -9.10 3.65
CA ALA A 50 -0.42 -7.87 3.70
C ALA A 50 -1.80 -7.99 3.02
N GLY A 51 -2.13 -9.16 2.45
CA GLY A 51 -3.40 -9.39 1.74
C GLY A 51 -3.58 -8.45 0.55
N THR A 52 -2.53 -8.26 -0.25
CA THR A 52 -2.46 -7.28 -1.33
C THR A 52 -1.91 -7.92 -2.62
N SER A 53 -2.06 -7.24 -3.75
CA SER A 53 -1.45 -7.58 -5.03
C SER A 53 0.05 -7.29 -5.05
N ALA A 54 0.68 -7.60 -6.20
CA ALA A 54 2.08 -7.24 -6.46
C ALA A 54 2.34 -5.73 -6.31
N ILE A 55 1.37 -4.88 -6.65
CA ILE A 55 1.50 -3.41 -6.54
C ILE A 55 1.69 -2.99 -5.09
N GLY A 56 0.85 -3.52 -4.19
CA GLY A 56 0.96 -3.22 -2.77
C GLY A 56 2.18 -3.84 -2.12
N ALA A 57 2.55 -5.07 -2.50
CA ALA A 57 3.79 -5.69 -2.03
C ALA A 57 5.02 -4.87 -2.42
N ARG A 58 5.05 -4.38 -3.66
CA ARG A 58 6.10 -3.46 -4.13
C ARG A 58 6.11 -2.15 -3.37
N ALA A 59 4.93 -1.58 -3.09
CA ALA A 59 4.80 -0.38 -2.27
C ALA A 59 5.45 -0.53 -0.90
N ILE A 60 5.27 -1.70 -0.27
CA ILE A 60 5.89 -2.04 1.02
C ILE A 60 7.41 -2.10 0.89
N LEU A 61 7.93 -2.78 -0.14
CA LEU A 61 9.37 -2.93 -0.39
C LEU A 61 10.07 -1.59 -0.66
N ASP A 62 9.44 -0.72 -1.43
CA ASP A 62 9.98 0.59 -1.79
C ASP A 62 9.87 1.59 -0.61
N CYS A 63 9.11 1.25 0.43
CA CYS A 63 8.86 2.12 1.56
C CYS A 63 10.08 2.22 2.50
N GLN A 64 10.56 3.44 2.73
CA GLN A 64 11.65 3.70 3.68
C GLN A 64 11.15 3.83 5.12
N PHE A 65 10.73 2.72 5.73
CA PHE A 65 10.07 2.70 7.05
C PHE A 65 10.79 3.45 8.17
N ARG A 66 12.13 3.45 8.17
CA ARG A 66 12.94 4.13 9.19
C ARG A 66 12.75 5.64 9.23
N GLN A 67 12.17 6.24 8.19
CA GLN A 67 11.96 7.69 8.07
C GLN A 67 10.49 8.09 8.24
N ILE A 68 9.62 7.14 8.58
CA ILE A 68 8.18 7.41 8.67
C ILE A 68 7.85 8.13 9.98
N SER A 69 7.67 9.44 9.86
CA SER A 69 7.15 10.24 10.97
C SER A 69 5.65 9.98 11.20
N PRO A 70 5.15 10.20 12.43
CA PRO A 70 3.70 10.16 12.69
C PRO A 70 2.90 11.10 11.79
N LYS A 71 3.50 12.22 11.35
CA LYS A 71 2.90 13.16 10.39
C LYS A 71 2.74 12.53 9.00
N TYR A 72 3.75 11.78 8.53
CA TYR A 72 3.66 11.06 7.26
C TYR A 72 2.53 10.03 7.27
N LYS A 73 2.44 9.22 8.33
CA LYS A 73 1.34 8.25 8.50
C LYS A 73 -0.04 8.93 8.43
N LYS A 74 -0.22 10.07 9.12
CA LYS A 74 -1.47 10.85 9.06
C LYS A 74 -1.76 11.38 7.65
N HIS A 75 -0.75 11.88 6.95
CA HIS A 75 -0.91 12.36 5.58
C HIS A 75 -1.32 11.24 4.63
N LEU A 76 -0.70 10.07 4.78
CA LEU A 76 -0.98 8.90 3.96
C LEU A 76 -2.41 8.37 4.19
N ALA A 77 -2.87 8.35 5.44
CA ALA A 77 -4.27 8.04 5.77
C ALA A 77 -5.26 9.06 5.19
N ALA A 78 -4.96 10.36 5.30
CA ALA A 78 -5.82 11.41 4.72
C ALA A 78 -5.91 11.32 3.19
N ASN A 79 -4.79 11.02 2.50
CA ASN A 79 -4.79 10.83 1.05
C ASN A 79 -5.61 9.60 0.64
N LEU A 80 -5.52 8.51 1.42
CA LEU A 80 -6.34 7.32 1.19
C LEU A 80 -7.84 7.64 1.30
N ASP A 81 -8.25 8.42 2.28
CA ASP A 81 -9.65 8.84 2.43
C ASP A 81 -10.14 9.66 1.22
N LEU A 82 -9.29 10.56 0.71
CA LEU A 82 -9.58 11.33 -0.50
C LEU A 82 -9.70 10.44 -1.75
N LEU A 83 -8.81 9.46 -1.90
CA LEU A 83 -8.84 8.52 -3.02
C LEU A 83 -10.09 7.65 -3.00
N LYS A 84 -10.49 7.14 -1.81
CA LYS A 84 -11.73 6.38 -1.64
C LYS A 84 -12.96 7.23 -1.97
N ALA A 85 -13.01 8.46 -1.47
CA ALA A 85 -14.09 9.39 -1.79
C ALA A 85 -14.15 9.72 -3.30
N GLU A 86 -13.00 9.76 -3.98
CA GLU A 86 -12.95 9.93 -5.44
C GLU A 86 -13.45 8.68 -6.17
N LEU A 87 -13.03 7.48 -5.74
CA LEU A 87 -13.53 6.22 -6.30
C LEU A 87 -15.05 6.10 -6.16
N ASP A 88 -15.60 6.47 -5.01
CA ASP A 88 -17.05 6.45 -4.74
C ASP A 88 -17.82 7.39 -5.68
N LYS A 89 -17.24 8.55 -6.03
CA LYS A 89 -17.85 9.49 -7.00
C LYS A 89 -17.86 8.94 -8.42
N LEU A 90 -16.94 8.04 -8.75
CA LEU A 90 -16.90 7.46 -10.09
C LEU A 90 -18.10 6.54 -10.34
N GLY A 91 -18.71 5.96 -9.31
CA GLY A 91 -19.88 5.08 -9.41
C GLY A 91 -19.62 3.82 -10.23
N ASP A 92 -20.43 2.78 -10.08
CA ASP A 92 -20.38 1.61 -10.98
C ASP A 92 -20.96 1.92 -12.37
#